data_AF-A0A838R4H5-F1
#
_entry.id   AF-A0A838R4H5-F1
#
_cell.length_a   1.000
_cell.length_b   1.000
_cell.length_c   1.000
_cell.angle_alpha   90.00
_cell.angle_beta   90.00
_cell.angle_gamma   90.00
#
_symmetry.space_group_name_H-M   'P 1'
#
loop_
_entity.id
_entity.type
_entity.pdbx_description
1 polymer ?
#
loop_
_entity_poly.entity_id
_entity_poly.type
_entity_poly.pdbx_seq_one_letter_code
_entity_poly.pdbx_strand_id
1 'polypeptide(L)' 'MTQAQLDRAVAAATGESRRTIGELGFSLADPLETQFDPEPSDVARFLDWDRVASRR' A
#
# COMPACT_ATOMS: atom_id res chain seq x y z
N MET A 1 3.29 14.50 -10.13
CA MET A 1 3.46 13.06 -10.31
C MET A 1 2.08 12.44 -10.44
N THR A 2 1.88 11.47 -11.34
CA THR A 2 0.59 10.76 -11.42
C THR A 2 0.54 9.59 -10.43
N GLN A 3 -0.66 9.11 -10.09
CA GLN A 3 -0.81 7.94 -9.20
C GLN A 3 -0.02 6.72 -9.73
N ALA A 4 -0.09 6.45 -11.04
CA ALA A 4 0.64 5.35 -11.66
C ALA A 4 2.18 5.48 -11.56
N GLN A 5 2.70 6.71 -11.50
CA GLN A 5 4.13 6.96 -11.29
C GLN A 5 4.51 6.76 -9.82
N LEU A 6 3.66 7.21 -8.88
CA LEU A 6 3.82 6.95 -7.45
C LEU A 6 3.83 5.45 -7.16
N ASP A 7 2.83 4.72 -7.63
CA ASP A 7 2.72 3.28 -7.39
C ASP A 7 3.94 2.52 -7.95
N ARG A 8 4.47 2.95 -9.10
CA ARG A 8 5.69 2.38 -9.68
C ARG A 8 6.92 2.68 -8.81
N ALA A 9 7.06 3.90 -8.31
CA ALA A 9 8.18 4.29 -7.47
C ALA A 9 8.18 3.55 -6.14
N VAL A 10 7.01 3.46 -5.49
CA VAL A 10 6.84 2.73 -4.22
C VAL A 10 7.09 1.23 -4.42
N ALA A 11 6.55 0.62 -5.49
CA ALA A 11 6.80 -0.78 -5.82
C ALA A 11 8.31 -1.06 -6.04
N ALA A 12 9.00 -0.17 -6.76
CA ALA A 12 10.43 -0.30 -6.99
C ALA A 12 11.26 -0.16 -5.69
N ALA A 13 10.84 0.70 -4.76
CA ALA A 13 11.54 0.92 -3.50
C ALA A 13 11.30 -0.20 -2.47
N THR A 14 10.12 -0.82 -2.47
CA THR A 14 9.70 -1.83 -1.49
C THR A 14 9.89 -3.27 -1.97
N GLY A 15 9.99 -3.49 -3.28
CA GLY A 15 9.98 -4.81 -3.89
C GLY A 15 8.57 -5.44 -3.97
N GLU A 16 7.53 -4.73 -3.55
CA GLU A 16 6.15 -5.21 -3.66
C GLU A 16 5.60 -5.05 -5.09
N SER A 17 4.50 -5.77 -5.37
CA SER A 17 3.83 -5.65 -6.66
C SER A 17 3.08 -4.32 -6.77
N ARG A 18 2.97 -3.77 -7.99
CA ARG A 18 2.14 -2.57 -8.25
C ARG A 18 0.69 -2.74 -7.82
N ARG A 19 0.16 -3.97 -7.89
CA ARG A 19 -1.18 -4.30 -7.42
C ARG A 19 -1.28 -4.12 -5.91
N THR A 20 -0.32 -4.67 -5.16
CA THR A 20 -0.26 -4.57 -3.70
C THR A 20 -0.17 -3.11 -3.25
N ILE A 21 0.71 -2.33 -3.89
CA ILE A 21 0.87 -0.90 -3.62
C ILE A 21 -0.41 -0.12 -3.95
N GLY A 22 -1.06 -0.41 -5.08
CA GLY A 22 -2.32 0.23 -5.44
C GLY A 22 -3.45 -0.09 -4.46
N GLU A 23 -3.52 -1.32 -3.96
CA GLU A 23 -4.46 -1.69 -2.90
C GLU A 23 -4.14 -0.94 -1.58
N LEU A 24 -2.86 -0.65 -1.29
CA LEU A 24 -2.43 0.07 -0.07
C LEU A 24 -2.76 1.56 -0.09
N GLY A 25 -3.02 2.15 -1.26
CA GLY A 25 -3.55 3.51 -1.36
C GLY A 25 -2.55 4.62 -1.01
N PHE A 26 -1.26 4.43 -1.32
CA PHE A 26 -0.25 5.47 -1.08
C PHE A 26 -0.61 6.78 -1.79
N SER A 27 -0.47 7.89 -1.07
CA SER A 27 -0.63 9.25 -1.58
C SER A 27 0.57 10.12 -1.20
N LEU A 28 0.72 11.26 -1.88
CA LEU A 28 1.69 12.27 -1.46
C LEU A 28 1.13 13.05 -0.28
N ALA A 29 1.91 13.18 0.78
CA ALA A 29 1.57 14.02 1.91
C ALA A 29 1.64 15.51 1.51
N ASP A 30 0.61 16.28 1.85
CA ASP A 30 0.65 17.74 1.79
C ASP A 30 1.26 18.29 3.09
N PRO A 31 2.40 19.01 3.05
CA PRO A 31 3.04 19.56 4.24
C PRO A 31 2.18 20.58 5.01
N LEU A 32 1.19 21.19 4.36
CA LEU A 32 0.27 22.14 4.97
C LEU A 32 -0.96 21.45 5.58
N GLU A 33 -1.22 20.20 5.20
CA GLU A 33 -2.31 19.38 5.70
C GLU A 33 -1.78 18.30 6.65
N THR A 34 -1.33 18.72 7.82
CA THR A 34 -0.71 17.84 8.84
C THR A 34 -1.67 16.88 9.52
N GLN A 35 -2.97 17.10 9.37
CA GLN A 35 -4.04 16.29 9.95
C GLN A 35 -4.72 15.36 8.92
N PHE A 36 -4.10 15.17 7.75
CA PHE A 36 -4.57 14.21 6.77
C PHE A 36 -4.26 12.78 7.24
N ASP A 37 -5.24 12.17 7.89
CA ASP A 37 -5.25 10.74 8.19
C ASP A 37 -6.13 10.05 7.13
N PRO A 38 -5.55 9.52 6.04
CA PRO A 38 -6.33 8.73 5.12
C PRO A 38 -6.80 7.49 5.89
N GLU A 39 -8.09 7.44 6.23
CA GLU A 39 -8.65 6.33 6.99
C GLU A 39 -8.18 5.00 6.37
N PRO A 40 -7.64 4.08 7.17
CA PRO A 40 -7.17 2.81 6.64
C PRO A 40 -8.34 2.12 5.94
N SER A 41 -8.04 1.52 4.78
CA SER A 41 -9.03 0.78 3.99
C SER A 41 -9.99 -0.01 4.88
N ASP A 42 -11.30 0.16 4.67
CA ASP A 42 -12.36 -0.62 5.35
C ASP A 42 -12.20 -2.14 5.17
N VAL A 43 -11.33 -2.55 4.25
CA VAL A 43 -10.94 -3.93 4.05
C VAL A 43 -9.88 -4.32 5.09
N ALA A 44 -10.33 -5.04 6.12
CA ALA A 44 -9.44 -5.70 7.05
C ALA A 44 -8.45 -6.61 6.30
N ARG A 45 -7.16 -6.31 6.43
CA ARG A 45 -6.08 -7.16 5.90
C ARG A 45 -5.62 -8.11 6.98
N PHE A 46 -5.94 -9.39 6.83
CA PHE A 46 -5.48 -10.46 7.70
C PHE A 46 -4.60 -11.43 6.93
N LEU A 47 -3.51 -11.86 7.57
CA LEU A 47 -2.67 -12.92 7.06
C LEU A 47 -3.12 -14.24 7.68
N ASP A 48 -3.50 -15.19 6.84
CA ASP A 48 -3.75 -16.57 7.25
C ASP A 48 -2.41 -17.31 7.36
N TRP A 49 -1.95 -17.49 8.60
CA TRP A 49 -0.67 -18.14 8.89
C TRP A 49 -0.65 -19.62 8.52
N ASP A 50 -1.78 -20.32 8.62
CA ASP A 50 -1.89 -21.75 8.27
C ASP A 50 -1.76 -21.92 6.75
N ARG A 51 -2.37 -21.01 5.97
CA ARG A 51 -2.21 -20.97 4.52
C ARG A 51 -0.77 -20.64 4.09
N VAL A 52 -0.08 -19.77 4.81
CA VAL A 52 1.34 -19.46 4.52
C VAL A 52 2.23 -20.66 4.84
N ALA A 53 2.00 -21.31 5.99
CA ALA A 53 2.79 -22.46 6.43
C ALA A 53 2.65 -23.68 5.49
N SER A 54 1.47 -23.89 4.90
CA SER A 54 1.17 -25.01 3.99
C SER A 54 1.74 -24.88 2.57
N ARG A 55 2.33 -23.72 2.21
CA ARG A 55 2.96 -23.48 0.89
C ARG A 55 4.47 -23.73 0.85
N ARG A 56 5.03 -24.34 1.89
CA ARG A 56 6.45 -24.72 1.99
C ARG A 56 6.72 -26.13 1.53
#